data_AF-A0A5C7LGE5-F1
#
_entry.id   AF-A0A5C7LGE5-F1
#
_cell.length_a   1.000
_cell.length_b   1.000
_cell.length_c   1.000
_cell.angle_alpha   90.00
_cell.angle_beta   90.00
_cell.angle_gamma   90.00
#
_symmetry.space_group_name_H-M   'P 1'
#
loop_
_entity.id
_entity.type
_entity.pdbx_description
1 polymer ?
#
loop_
_entity_poly.entity_id
_entity_poly.type
_entity_poly.pdbx_seq_one_letter_code
_entity_poly.pdbx_strand_id
1 'polypeptide(L)'
;MTRWNRAESTQPWPDDVLVQGGSSGLVLSREGGHYATAFVEAFPHNGFIRGEGATLQEAESSAWSQYVRQMSCEQSSGHEFERRHYTNGCGICKHCGAFRSKVFDVLPYDANREPGLIEQLLDRLSPSTTEMASNG
;
A
#
# COMPACT_ATOMS: atom_id res chain seq x y z
N MET A 1 -8.61 21.55 -6.40
CA MET A 1 -8.13 20.19 -6.75
C MET A 1 -8.18 20.06 -8.26
N THR A 2 -7.03 20.02 -8.93
CA THR A 2 -6.97 19.74 -10.37
C THR A 2 -6.97 18.23 -10.56
N ARG A 3 -8.01 17.71 -11.21
CA ARG A 3 -8.11 16.30 -11.59
C ARG A 3 -7.27 16.09 -12.85
N TRP A 4 -6.30 15.19 -12.79
CA TRP A 4 -5.51 14.78 -13.94
C TRP A 4 -6.24 13.68 -14.71
N ASN A 5 -6.41 13.86 -16.02
CA ASN A 5 -7.13 12.95 -16.91
C ASN A 5 -6.16 12.33 -17.94
N ARG A 6 -6.53 11.17 -18.53
CA ARG A 6 -5.73 10.43 -19.53
C ARG A 6 -5.22 11.29 -20.71
N ALA A 7 -5.93 12.34 -21.10
CA ALA A 7 -5.51 13.25 -22.18
C ALA A 7 -4.26 14.10 -21.84
N GLU A 8 -3.88 14.19 -20.56
CA GLU A 8 -2.71 14.93 -20.06
C GLU A 8 -1.52 13.98 -19.78
N SER A 9 -1.69 12.69 -20.10
CA SER A 9 -0.68 11.65 -19.91
C SER A 9 0.40 11.70 -20.98
N THR A 10 1.65 11.55 -20.54
CA THR A 10 2.81 11.50 -21.44
C THR A 10 3.33 10.08 -21.66
N GLN A 11 2.87 9.12 -20.86
CA GLN A 11 3.32 7.74 -20.92
C GLN A 11 2.33 6.85 -21.69
N PRO A 12 2.80 5.80 -22.39
CA PRO A 12 1.96 4.97 -23.25
C PRO A 12 1.19 3.90 -22.44
N TRP A 13 0.32 4.35 -21.53
CA TRP A 13 -0.55 3.45 -20.76
C TRP A 13 -1.49 2.66 -21.66
N PRO A 14 -1.56 1.32 -21.52
CA PRO A 14 -2.51 0.50 -22.26
C PRO A 14 -3.98 0.92 -22.03
N ASP A 15 -4.83 0.62 -23.00
CA ASP A 15 -6.24 1.06 -22.98
C ASP A 15 -7.08 0.49 -21.85
N ASP A 16 -6.69 -0.67 -21.33
CA ASP A 16 -7.30 -1.34 -20.18
C ASP A 16 -6.78 -0.84 -18.83
N VAL A 17 -5.77 0.03 -18.81
CA VAL A 17 -5.23 0.62 -17.58
C VAL A 17 -5.87 1.98 -17.33
N LEU A 18 -6.73 2.04 -16.32
CA LEU A 18 -7.26 3.31 -15.84
C LEU A 18 -6.15 4.07 -15.10
N VAL A 19 -6.01 5.36 -15.42
CA VAL A 19 -5.03 6.25 -14.76
C VAL A 19 -5.72 7.52 -14.30
N GLN A 20 -5.45 7.93 -13.06
CA GLN A 20 -5.93 9.18 -12.47
C GLN A 20 -4.80 9.85 -11.69
N GLY A 21 -4.97 11.13 -11.35
CA GLY A 21 -4.00 11.81 -10.51
C GLY A 21 -4.46 13.18 -10.05
N GLY A 22 -3.61 13.83 -9.26
CA GLY A 22 -3.82 15.18 -8.79
C GLY A 22 -2.51 15.84 -8.39
N SER A 23 -2.44 17.16 -8.54
CA SER A 23 -1.25 17.96 -8.20
C SER A 23 -1.06 18.17 -6.69
N SER A 24 -2.02 17.73 -5.87
CA SER A 24 -1.98 17.86 -4.41
C SER A 24 -2.76 16.73 -3.76
N GLY A 25 -2.03 15.78 -3.18
CA GLY A 25 -2.52 14.72 -2.31
C GLY A 25 -1.82 14.80 -0.95
N LEU A 26 -2.51 14.34 0.08
CA LEU A 26 -2.00 14.29 1.45
C LEU A 26 -1.52 12.88 1.77
N VAL A 27 -0.26 12.72 2.15
CA VAL A 27 0.29 11.45 2.63
C VAL A 27 0.47 11.54 4.15
N LEU A 28 -0.08 10.57 4.86
CA LEU A 28 0.02 10.46 6.32
C LEU A 28 1.06 9.39 6.68
N SER A 29 2.01 9.74 7.56
CA SER A 29 3.01 8.78 8.05
C SER A 29 2.49 8.04 9.28
N ARG A 30 2.87 6.77 9.41
CA ARG A 30 2.60 5.96 10.60
C ARG A 30 3.27 6.52 11.85
N GLU A 31 4.42 7.17 11.70
CA GLU A 31 5.22 7.74 12.80
C GLU A 31 4.74 9.13 13.24
N GLY A 32 3.65 9.61 12.65
CA GLY A 32 3.18 10.98 12.79
C GLY A 32 3.76 11.90 11.71
N GLY A 33 3.02 12.96 11.40
CA GLY A 33 3.36 13.90 10.33
C GLY A 33 2.67 13.61 9.00
N HIS A 34 2.77 14.57 8.09
CA HIS A 34 2.19 14.51 6.76
C HIS A 34 3.03 15.31 5.78
N TYR A 35 2.90 14.99 4.50
CA TYR A 35 3.41 15.85 3.43
C TYR A 35 2.41 15.90 2.28
N ALA A 36 2.51 16.99 1.51
CA ALA A 36 1.77 17.16 0.28
C ALA A 36 2.63 16.71 -0.90
N THR A 37 2.02 16.00 -1.86
CA THR A 37 2.71 15.53 -3.07
C THR A 37 1.74 15.50 -4.24
N ALA A 38 2.25 15.65 -5.46
CA ALA A 38 1.50 15.25 -6.64
C ALA A 38 1.46 13.72 -6.70
N PHE A 39 0.37 13.15 -7.18
CA PHE A 39 0.22 11.71 -7.27
C PHE A 39 -0.42 11.30 -8.59
N VAL A 40 -0.04 10.11 -9.05
CA VAL A 40 -0.67 9.40 -10.17
C VAL A 40 -0.92 7.97 -9.74
N GLU A 41 -2.13 7.49 -10.00
CA GLU A 41 -2.60 6.15 -9.68
C GLU A 41 -2.99 5.43 -10.96
N ALA A 42 -2.47 4.23 -11.12
CA ALA A 42 -2.79 3.33 -12.23
C ALA A 42 -3.39 2.03 -11.71
N PHE A 43 -4.41 1.52 -12.41
CA PHE A 43 -5.18 0.34 -12.05
C PHE A 43 -5.04 -0.75 -13.13
N PRO A 44 -3.91 -1.45 -13.22
CA PRO A 44 -3.79 -2.63 -14.07
C PRO A 44 -4.64 -3.79 -13.55
N HIS A 45 -4.97 -4.75 -14.41
CA HIS A 45 -5.90 -5.85 -14.14
C HIS A 45 -5.81 -6.51 -12.74
N ASN A 46 -4.60 -6.66 -12.18
CA ASN A 46 -4.38 -7.36 -10.91
C ASN A 46 -3.71 -6.51 -9.84
N GLY A 47 -3.82 -5.18 -9.88
CA GLY A 47 -3.14 -4.39 -8.85
C GLY A 47 -3.47 -2.92 -8.83
N PHE A 48 -2.73 -2.25 -7.96
CA PHE A 48 -2.76 -0.82 -7.76
C PHE A 48 -1.32 -0.32 -7.78
N ILE A 49 -1.07 0.74 -8.52
CA ILE A 49 0.22 1.40 -8.60
C ILE A 49 0.02 2.87 -8.29
N ARG A 50 0.84 3.40 -7.40
CA ARG A 50 0.86 4.81 -7.06
C ARG A 50 2.27 5.36 -7.22
N GLY A 51 2.39 6.38 -8.05
CA GLY A 51 3.59 7.22 -8.15
C GLY A 51 3.35 8.55 -7.46
N GLU A 52 4.41 9.08 -6.88
CA GLU A 52 4.41 10.36 -6.17
C GLU A 52 5.59 11.21 -6.66
N GLY A 53 5.47 12.53 -6.57
CA GLY A 53 6.47 13.48 -7.05
C GLY A 53 6.16 14.92 -6.67
N ALA A 54 7.10 15.83 -6.92
CA ALA A 54 6.85 17.27 -6.76
C ALA A 54 5.91 17.80 -7.85
N THR A 55 5.89 17.15 -9.01
CA THR A 55 5.03 17.47 -10.16
C THR A 55 4.22 16.25 -10.61
N LEU A 56 3.16 16.50 -11.40
CA LEU A 56 2.37 15.41 -12.00
C LEU A 56 3.21 14.55 -12.95
N GLN A 57 4.17 15.14 -13.67
CA GLN A 57 5.06 14.42 -14.58
C GLN A 57 6.02 13.49 -13.83
N GLU A 58 6.55 13.94 -12.68
CA GLU A 58 7.37 13.08 -11.82
C GLU A 58 6.54 11.95 -11.22
N ALA A 59 5.34 12.25 -10.73
CA ALA A 59 4.43 11.25 -10.20
C ALA A 59 4.02 10.22 -11.27
N GLU A 60 3.71 10.66 -12.50
CA GLU A 60 3.42 9.78 -13.64
C GLU A 60 4.63 8.90 -13.98
N SER A 61 5.82 9.49 -14.06
CA SER A 61 7.06 8.75 -14.37
C SER A 61 7.38 7.70 -13.30
N SER A 62 7.12 8.02 -12.03
CA SER A 62 7.24 7.10 -10.90
C SER A 62 6.23 5.94 -10.99
N ALA A 63 4.98 6.22 -11.31
CA ALA A 63 3.95 5.20 -11.51
C ALA A 63 4.27 4.31 -12.73
N TRP A 64 4.66 4.92 -13.85
CA TRP A 64 5.00 4.22 -15.08
C TRP A 64 6.19 3.28 -14.91
N SER A 65 7.24 3.73 -14.23
CA SER A 65 8.42 2.90 -13.93
C SER A 65 8.05 1.67 -13.11
N GLN A 66 7.14 1.82 -12.14
CA GLN A 66 6.61 0.68 -11.39
C GLN A 66 5.79 -0.25 -12.27
N TYR A 67 4.92 0.28 -13.15
CA TYR A 67 4.12 -0.51 -14.08
C TYR A 67 5.00 -1.35 -15.01
N VAL A 68 5.96 -0.73 -15.69
CA VAL A 68 6.90 -1.41 -16.58
C VAL A 68 7.65 -2.51 -15.82
N ARG A 69 8.15 -2.21 -14.60
CA ARG A 69 8.84 -3.21 -13.78
C ARG A 69 7.94 -4.40 -13.43
N GLN A 70 6.66 -4.16 -13.10
CA GLN A 70 5.72 -5.24 -12.79
C GLN A 70 5.41 -6.09 -14.03
N MET A 71 5.10 -5.47 -15.18
CA MET A 71 4.81 -6.20 -16.43
C MET A 71 6.00 -6.99 -16.95
N SER A 72 7.21 -6.41 -16.90
CA SER A 72 8.44 -7.10 -17.30
C SER A 72 8.74 -8.29 -16.39
N CYS A 73 8.43 -8.19 -15.09
CA CYS A 73 8.60 -9.31 -14.16
C CYS A 73 7.62 -10.46 -14.45
N GLU A 74 6.37 -10.14 -14.78
CA GLU A 74 5.38 -11.13 -15.21
C GLU A 74 5.85 -11.88 -16.47
N GLN A 75 6.39 -11.15 -17.44
CA GLN A 75 6.83 -11.71 -18.72
C GLN A 75 8.14 -12.52 -18.65
N SER A 76 9.07 -12.15 -17.76
CA SER A 76 10.41 -12.74 -17.74
C SER A 76 10.53 -13.94 -16.80
N SER A 77 10.27 -13.75 -15.51
CA SER A 77 10.43 -14.78 -14.46
C SER A 77 9.09 -15.29 -13.91
N GLY A 78 7.99 -14.59 -14.20
CA GLY A 78 6.79 -14.66 -13.39
C GLY A 78 6.99 -14.02 -12.01
N HIS A 79 5.88 -13.64 -11.36
CA HIS A 79 5.95 -13.12 -10.01
C HIS A 79 6.22 -14.22 -8.97
N GLU A 80 7.30 -14.06 -8.21
CA GLU A 80 7.63 -14.92 -7.07
C GLU A 80 7.34 -14.18 -5.76
N PHE A 81 6.26 -14.55 -5.08
CA PHE A 81 5.81 -13.85 -3.87
C PHE A 81 6.47 -14.37 -2.60
N GLU A 82 6.65 -13.48 -1.62
CA GLU A 82 6.99 -13.79 -0.24
C GLU A 82 6.05 -13.05 0.74
N ARG A 83 5.82 -13.65 1.93
CA ARG A 83 4.92 -13.09 2.95
C ARG A 83 5.50 -11.86 3.65
N ARG A 84 6.83 -11.82 3.83
CA ARG A 84 7.52 -10.89 4.77
C ARG A 84 6.90 -10.95 6.16
N HIS A 85 6.07 -9.98 6.51
CA HIS A 85 5.37 -9.89 7.80
C HIS A 85 3.84 -9.99 7.66
N TYR A 86 3.32 -10.18 6.45
CA TYR A 86 1.88 -10.27 6.22
C TYR A 86 1.34 -11.63 6.67
N THR A 87 0.35 -11.59 7.55
CA THR A 87 -0.41 -12.77 8.00
C THR A 87 -1.77 -12.88 7.30
N ASN A 88 -2.21 -11.83 6.61
CA ASN A 88 -3.53 -11.69 5.98
C ASN A 88 -3.61 -12.30 4.57
N GLY A 89 -2.73 -13.24 4.23
CA GLY A 89 -2.68 -13.88 2.92
C GLY A 89 -2.12 -13.01 1.78
N CYS A 90 -1.58 -11.83 2.10
CA CYS A 90 -0.92 -10.97 1.12
C CYS A 90 0.57 -11.31 0.97
N GLY A 91 1.15 -10.92 -0.15
CA GLY A 91 2.56 -11.10 -0.44
C GLY A 91 3.13 -10.00 -1.32
N ILE A 92 4.45 -9.90 -1.30
CA ILE A 92 5.23 -8.98 -2.13
C ILE A 92 6.13 -9.80 -3.05
N CYS A 93 6.15 -9.48 -4.33
CA CYS A 93 7.04 -10.12 -5.29
C CYS A 93 8.51 -9.76 -4.98
N LYS A 94 9.37 -10.78 -4.89
CA LYS A 94 10.80 -10.64 -4.59
C LYS A 94 11.56 -9.83 -5.65
N HIS A 95 11.09 -9.88 -6.89
CA HIS A 95 11.79 -9.31 -8.04
C HIS A 95 11.38 -7.86 -8.34
N CYS A 96 10.08 -7.58 -8.29
CA CYS A 96 9.53 -6.28 -8.71
C CYS A 96 8.82 -5.49 -7.60
N GLY A 97 8.69 -6.06 -6.40
CA GLY A 97 7.99 -5.43 -5.29
C GLY A 97 6.46 -5.31 -5.46
N ALA A 98 5.87 -5.98 -6.47
CA ALA A 98 4.42 -5.99 -6.65
C ALA A 98 3.73 -6.57 -5.42
N PHE A 99 2.75 -5.84 -4.88
CA PHE A 99 1.87 -6.35 -3.85
C PHE A 99 0.69 -7.11 -4.47
N ARG A 100 0.33 -8.26 -3.90
CA ARG A 100 -0.88 -9.01 -4.25
C ARG A 100 -1.54 -9.57 -2.99
N SER A 101 -2.87 -9.55 -2.99
CA SER A 101 -3.68 -10.25 -2.00
C SER A 101 -3.97 -11.68 -2.44
N LYS A 102 -4.31 -12.56 -1.49
CA LYS A 102 -4.71 -13.97 -1.74
C LYS A 102 -3.64 -14.81 -2.46
N VAL A 103 -2.37 -14.46 -2.30
CA VAL A 103 -1.24 -15.28 -2.80
C VAL A 103 -0.78 -16.31 -1.78
N PHE A 104 -1.22 -16.17 -0.54
CA PHE A 104 -0.94 -17.10 0.56
C PHE A 104 -2.21 -17.38 1.36
N ASP A 105 -2.24 -18.52 2.04
CA ASP A 105 -3.23 -18.74 3.09
C ASP A 105 -3.05 -17.73 4.22
N VAL A 106 -4.19 -17.28 4.76
CA VAL A 106 -4.22 -16.47 5.98
C VAL A 106 -3.64 -17.31 7.11
N LEU A 107 -2.65 -16.77 7.81
CA LEU A 107 -2.13 -17.44 8.98
C LEU A 107 -3.15 -17.34 10.12
N PRO A 108 -3.36 -18.43 10.88
CA PRO A 108 -4.27 -18.39 12.01
C PRO A 108 -3.81 -17.33 13.01
N TYR A 109 -4.76 -16.79 13.76
CA TYR A 109 -4.44 -15.97 14.92
C TYR A 109 -3.59 -16.81 15.88
N ASP A 110 -2.37 -16.36 16.14
CA ASP A 110 -1.48 -16.96 17.12
C ASP A 110 -1.64 -16.20 18.43
N ALA A 111 -2.26 -16.84 19.43
CA ALA A 111 -2.43 -16.26 20.76
C ALA A 111 -1.10 -16.08 21.51
N ASN A 112 -0.03 -16.73 21.04
CA ASN A 112 1.32 -16.63 21.62
C ASN A 112 2.25 -15.75 20.79
N ARG A 113 1.76 -15.10 19.72
CA ARG A 113 2.52 -14.08 19.01
C ARG A 113 2.84 -12.95 19.98
N GLU A 114 4.09 -12.50 19.95
CA GLU A 114 4.48 -11.26 20.61
C GLU A 114 3.57 -10.10 20.13
N PRO A 115 2.79 -9.48 21.03
CA PRO A 115 1.89 -8.40 20.66
C PRO A 115 2.70 -7.24 20.08
N GLY A 116 2.17 -6.60 19.03
CA GLY A 116 2.79 -5.40 18.47
C GLY A 116 2.77 -4.25 19.47
N LEU A 117 3.61 -3.23 19.25
CA LEU A 117 3.71 -2.08 20.14
C LEU A 117 2.34 -1.43 20.44
N ILE A 118 1.44 -1.36 19.46
CA ILE A 118 0.08 -0.80 19.65
C ILE A 118 -0.75 -1.69 20.58
N GLU A 119 -0.70 -3.01 20.42
CA GLU A 119 -1.42 -3.96 21.27
C GLU A 119 -0.88 -3.88 22.71
N GLN A 120 0.44 -3.80 22.88
CA GLN A 120 1.08 -3.59 24.18
C GLN A 120 0.71 -2.24 24.82
N LEU A 121 0.59 -1.17 24.01
CA LEU A 121 0.17 0.15 24.50
C LEU A 121 -1.31 0.16 24.88
N LEU A 122 -2.18 -0.46 24.09
CA LEU A 122 -3.61 -0.55 24.39
C LEU A 122 -3.86 -1.35 25.68
N ASP A 123 -3.12 -2.43 25.91
CA ASP A 123 -3.20 -3.21 27.16
C ASP A 123 -2.84 -2.34 28.38
N ARG A 124 -1.76 -1.55 28.27
CA ARG A 124 -1.36 -0.59 29.33
C ARG A 124 -2.34 0.55 29.56
N LEU A 125 -3.10 0.93 28.54
CA LEU A 125 -4.11 1.99 28.61
C LEU A 125 -5.50 1.46 29.01
N SER A 126 -5.65 0.14 29.13
CA SER A 126 -6.90 -0.48 29.58
C SER A 126 -7.02 -0.35 31.10
N PRO A 127 -8.06 0.31 31.64
CA PRO A 127 -8.25 0.35 33.10
C PRO A 127 -8.48 -1.06 33.63
N SER A 128 -7.73 -1.45 34.66
CA SER A 128 -7.91 -2.76 35.29
C SER A 128 -9.32 -2.88 35.87
N THR A 129 -10.01 -3.97 35.57
CA THR A 129 -11.39 -4.30 36.04
C THR A 129 -11.56 -4.42 37.56
N THR A 130 -10.57 -4.04 38.36
CA THR A 130 -10.55 -4.27 39.81
C THR A 130 -11.26 -3.19 40.63
N GLU A 131 -11.58 -2.01 40.08
CA GLU A 131 -12.11 -0.88 40.88
C GLU A 131 -13.64 -0.76 40.98
N MET A 132 -14.45 -1.69 40.45
CA MET A 132 -15.92 -1.60 40.55
C MET A 132 -16.57 -2.39 41.70
N ALA A 133 -15.79 -3.02 42.59
CA ALA A 133 -16.31 -3.92 43.63
C ALA A 133 -16.30 -3.36 45.06
N SER A 134 -16.10 -2.05 45.25
CA SER A 134 -16.12 -1.44 46.59
C SER A 134 -16.90 -0.14 46.62
N ASN A 135 -18.23 -0.22 46.55
CA ASN A 135 -19.17 0.77 47.09
C ASN A 135 -20.50 0.04 47.32
N GLY A 136 -20.54 -0.78 48.36
CA GLY A 136 -21.75 -1.36 48.94
C GLY A 136 -21.99 -0.77 50.32
#